data_AF-A0A8X6I2Q8-F1
#
_entry.id   AF-A0A8X6I2Q8-F1
#
_cell.length_a   1.000
_cell.length_b   1.000
_cell.length_c   1.000
_cell.angle_alpha   90.00
_cell.angle_beta   90.00
_cell.angle_gamma   90.00
#
_symmetry.space_group_name_H-M   'P 1'
#
loop_
_entity.id
_entity.type
_entity.pdbx_description
1 polymer ?
#
loop_
_entity_poly.entity_id
_entity_poly.type
_entity_poly.pdbx_seq_one_letter_code
_entity_poly.pdbx_strand_id
1 'polypeptide(L)'
;MWGYSDTNEAGGRVQDFLSSSTFELVYNKEDLHTYLHYNGRSVTPDLWMVTADLYKFTKRAILKDPGSDHRQVLAEGEIPRADQRPFPSSNSS
;
A
#
# COMPACT_ATOMS: atom_id res chain seq x y z
N MET A 1 4.23 12.47 -6.11
CA MET A 1 4.04 11.15 -6.73
C MET A 1 4.71 10.10 -5.85
N TRP A 2 4.10 8.93 -5.63
CA TRP A 2 4.61 7.84 -4.75
C TRP A 2 5.89 7.16 -5.31
N GLY A 3 6.94 7.93 -5.56
CA GLY A 3 8.21 7.47 -6.14
C GLY A 3 8.14 7.03 -7.62
N TYR A 4 6.98 7.09 -8.26
CA TYR A 4 6.85 6.86 -9.70
C TYR A 4 7.32 8.09 -10.48
N SER A 5 8.29 7.88 -11.38
CA SER A 5 8.72 8.89 -12.36
C SER A 5 7.70 9.05 -13.49
N ASP A 6 6.98 7.98 -13.81
CA ASP A 6 6.05 7.91 -14.93
C ASP A 6 4.67 7.44 -14.46
N THR A 7 3.67 8.31 -14.51
CA THR A 7 2.26 7.91 -14.43
C THR A 7 1.82 7.47 -15.82
N ASN A 8 1.95 6.17 -16.09
CA ASN A 8 1.22 5.57 -17.20
C ASN A 8 -0.30 5.66 -16.94
N GLU A 9 -1.12 5.41 -17.95
CA GLU A 9 -2.58 5.53 -17.83
C GLU A 9 -3.16 4.70 -16.66
N ALA A 10 -2.60 3.53 -16.40
CA ALA A 10 -3.00 2.69 -15.27
C ALA A 10 -2.67 3.34 -13.91
N GLY A 11 -1.49 3.93 -13.77
CA GLY A 11 -1.09 4.69 -12.58
C GLY A 11 -1.99 5.91 -12.34
N GLY A 12 -2.39 6.59 -13.41
CA GLY A 12 -3.38 7.68 -13.35
C GLY A 12 -4.73 7.21 -12.79
N ARG A 13 -5.26 6.09 -13.30
CA ARG A 13 -6.52 5.52 -12.79
C ARG A 13 -6.45 5.12 -11.32
N VAL A 14 -5.33 4.57 -10.86
CA VAL A 14 -5.11 4.27 -9.42
C VAL A 14 -5.07 5.55 -8.60
N GLN A 15 -4.41 6.60 -9.10
CA GLN A 15 -4.36 7.89 -8.43
C GLN A 15 -5.75 8.53 -8.33
N ASP A 16 -6.55 8.45 -9.40
CA ASP A 16 -7.93 8.94 -9.42
C ASP A 16 -8.79 8.18 -8.41
N PHE A 17 -8.63 6.85 -8.32
CA PHE A 17 -9.31 6.02 -7.32
C PHE A 17 -8.94 6.42 -5.89
N LEU A 18 -7.64 6.60 -5.60
CA LEU A 18 -7.17 7.03 -4.28
C LEU A 18 -7.67 8.43 -3.92
N SER A 19 -7.72 9.33 -4.90
CA SER A 19 -8.17 10.70 -4.70
C SER A 19 -9.69 10.84 -4.54
N SER A 20 -10.46 9.83 -4.97
CA SER A 20 -11.93 9.80 -4.90
C SER A 20 -12.47 8.84 -3.83
N SER A 21 -11.61 8.15 -3.08
CA SER A 21 -11.99 7.18 -2.05
C SER A 21 -11.34 7.50 -0.70
N THR A 22 -11.68 6.70 0.32
CA THR A 22 -11.05 6.76 1.64
C THR A 22 -9.85 5.83 1.77
N PHE A 23 -9.38 5.24 0.66
CA PHE A 23 -8.19 4.40 0.66
C PHE A 23 -6.94 5.26 0.60
N GLU A 24 -5.93 4.82 1.33
CA GLU A 24 -4.59 5.38 1.37
C GLU A 24 -3.61 4.33 0.88
N LEU A 25 -2.62 4.74 0.10
CA LEU A 25 -1.54 3.87 -0.34
C LEU A 25 -0.46 3.81 0.76
N VAL A 26 -0.19 2.62 1.29
CA VAL A 26 0.95 2.40 2.18
C VAL A 26 2.20 2.27 1.32
N TYR A 27 2.95 3.36 1.25
CA TYR A 27 4.14 3.46 0.44
C TYR A 27 5.30 4.04 1.24
N ASN A 28 6.48 3.47 1.02
CA ASN A 28 7.73 3.95 1.59
C ASN A 28 8.80 3.95 0.49
N LYS A 29 9.47 5.09 0.29
CA LYS A 29 10.39 5.29 -0.84
C LYS A 29 11.72 4.55 -0.66
N GLU A 30 12.07 4.24 0.58
CA GLU A 30 13.24 3.45 0.95
C GLU A 30 13.02 1.94 0.77
N ASP A 31 11.79 1.49 0.46
CA ASP A 31 11.50 0.08 0.22
C ASP A 31 12.20 -0.42 -1.05
N LEU A 32 12.57 -1.71 -1.03
CA LEU A 32 12.98 -2.40 -2.24
C LEU A 32 11.83 -2.42 -3.25
N HIS A 33 12.17 -2.30 -4.53
CA HIS A 33 11.21 -2.51 -5.62
C HIS A 33 10.54 -3.89 -5.53
N THR A 34 9.25 -3.99 -5.79
CA THR A 34 8.53 -5.26 -5.58
C THR A 34 8.70 -6.25 -6.73
N TYR A 35 9.16 -5.80 -7.90
CA TYR A 35 9.40 -6.66 -9.06
C TYR A 35 10.81 -6.47 -9.60
N LEU A 36 11.48 -7.58 -9.87
CA LEU A 36 12.76 -7.66 -10.56
C LEU A 36 12.53 -8.27 -11.94
N HIS A 37 12.68 -7.47 -12.99
CA HIS A 37 12.58 -7.94 -14.36
C HIS A 37 13.88 -8.63 -14.76
N TYR A 38 13.80 -9.65 -15.63
CA TYR A 38 14.97 -10.38 -16.15
C TYR A 38 16.04 -9.49 -16.81
N ASN A 39 15.69 -8.26 -17.21
CA ASN A 39 16.60 -7.31 -17.83
C ASN A 39 17.35 -6.45 -16.81
N GLY A 40 17.27 -6.79 -15.51
CA GLY A 40 17.90 -6.08 -14.41
C GLY A 40 17.18 -4.79 -13.98
N ARG A 41 16.08 -4.41 -14.64
CA ARG A 41 15.23 -3.32 -14.18
C ARG A 41 14.38 -3.80 -13.02
N SER A 42 14.28 -2.97 -12.00
CA SER A 42 13.38 -3.20 -10.88
C SER A 42 12.32 -2.11 -10.81
N VAL A 43 11.06 -2.51 -10.66
CA VAL A 43 9.91 -1.61 -10.62
C VAL A 43 8.97 -1.99 -9.49
N THR A 44 8.02 -1.12 -9.15
CA THR A 44 7.07 -1.32 -8.04
C THR A 44 5.64 -1.38 -8.56
N PRO A 45 5.23 -2.45 -9.27
CA PRO A 45 3.85 -2.59 -9.75
C PRO A 45 2.89 -3.03 -8.64
N ASP A 46 3.40 -3.64 -7.57
CA ASP A 46 2.59 -4.17 -6.48
C ASP A 46 2.25 -3.07 -5.47
N LEU A 47 0.96 -2.92 -5.18
CA LEU A 47 0.42 -1.85 -4.36
C LEU A 47 -0.25 -2.43 -3.11
N TRP A 48 -0.01 -1.81 -1.96
CA TRP A 48 -0.71 -2.13 -0.71
C TRP A 48 -1.51 -0.90 -0.27
N MET A 49 -2.83 -1.06 -0.16
CA MET A 49 -3.76 0.02 0.14
C MET A 49 -4.61 -0.37 1.33
N VAL A 50 -4.91 0.61 2.17
CA VAL A 50 -5.69 0.43 3.40
C VAL A 50 -6.64 1.60 3.52
N THR A 51 -7.75 1.45 4.23
CA THR A 51 -8.63 2.58 4.51
C THR A 51 -7.93 3.58 5.44
N ALA A 52 -8.24 4.87 5.32
CA ALA A 52 -7.57 5.95 6.03
C ALA A 52 -7.60 5.80 7.57
N ASP A 53 -8.63 5.16 8.11
CA ASP A 53 -8.75 4.88 9.55
C ASP A 53 -7.76 3.81 10.04
N LEU A 54 -7.31 2.92 9.15
CA LEU A 54 -6.35 1.86 9.44
C LEU A 54 -4.91 2.23 9.06
N TYR A 55 -4.71 3.25 8.23
CA TYR A 55 -3.39 3.64 7.71
C TYR A 55 -2.30 3.74 8.79
N LYS A 56 -2.59 4.45 9.89
CA LYS A 56 -1.65 4.64 11.00
C LYS A 56 -1.34 3.37 11.81
N PHE A 57 -2.19 2.35 11.71
CA PHE A 57 -2.05 1.07 12.40
C PHE A 57 -1.45 -0.02 11.49
N THR A 58 -1.07 0.36 10.27
CA THR A 58 -0.52 -0.57 9.29
C THR A 58 0.94 -0.25 9.04
N LYS A 59 1.74 -1.30 8.91
CA LYS A 59 3.14 -1.24 8.51
C LYS A 59 3.36 -2.27 7.41
N ARG A 60 4.36 -2.03 6.58
CA ARG A 60 4.77 -3.00 5.57
C ARG A 60 6.29 -3.05 5.46
N ALA A 61 6.79 -4.16 4.93
CA ALA A 61 8.17 -4.33 4.51
C ALA A 61 8.23 -5.17 3.23
N ILE A 62 9.21 -4.90 2.37
CA ILE A 62 9.47 -5.71 1.19
C ILE A 62 10.60 -6.69 1.51
N LEU A 63 10.30 -7.99 1.43
CA LEU A 63 11.28 -9.03 1.73
C LEU A 63 12.26 -9.20 0.57
N LYS A 64 13.54 -9.40 0.89
CA LYS A 64 14.62 -9.52 -0.11
C LYS A 64 14.62 -10.86 -0.85
N ASP A 65 13.95 -11.87 -0.33
CA ASP A 65 14.01 -13.26 -0.80
C ASP A 65 13.41 -13.42 -2.22
N PRO A 66 14.21 -13.78 -3.23
CA PRO A 66 13.81 -13.78 -4.64
C PRO A 66 13.30 -15.16 -5.10
N GLY A 67 12.62 -15.92 -4.25
CA GLY A 67 11.96 -17.17 -4.69
C GLY A 67 11.03 -17.00 -5.91
N SER A 68 10.76 -15.74 -6.31
CA SER A 68 10.11 -15.29 -7.54
C SER A 68 10.73 -13.95 -8.00
N ASP A 69 10.50 -13.58 -9.26
CA ASP A 69 10.76 -12.23 -9.79
C ASP A 69 9.99 -11.15 -8.99
N HIS A 70 8.85 -11.52 -8.39
CA HIS A 70 8.13 -10.68 -7.43
C HIS A 70 8.63 -10.92 -6.00
N ARG A 71 9.07 -9.84 -5.35
CA ARG A 71 9.40 -9.77 -3.94
C ARG A 71 8.12 -9.76 -3.10
N GLN A 72 8.15 -10.48 -2.00
CA GLN A 72 7.00 -10.55 -1.09
C GLN A 72 6.81 -9.23 -0.34
N VAL A 73 5.54 -8.79 -0.25
CA VAL A 73 5.11 -7.69 0.60
C VAL A 73 4.63 -8.29 1.92
N LEU A 74 5.38 -8.09 3.00
CA LEU A 74 4.93 -8.41 4.35
C LEU A 74 4.19 -7.18 4.89
N ALA A 75 2.92 -7.35 5.23
CA ALA A 75 2.12 -6.30 5.85
C ALA A 75 1.65 -6.75 7.24
N GLU A 76 1.72 -5.82 8.18
CA GLU A 76 1.26 -5.99 9.55
C GLU A 76 0.22 -4.90 9.82
N GLY A 77 -0.89 -5.28 10.45
CA GLY A 77 -1.97 -4.37 10.78
C GLY A 77 -2.50 -4.68 12.17
N GLU A 78 -2.65 -3.65 12.98
CA GLU A 78 -3.36 -3.75 14.26
C GLU A 78 -4.81 -3.32 14.06
N ILE A 79 -5.75 -4.11 14.60
CA ILE A 79 -7.16 -3.70 14.64
C ILE A 79 -7.33 -2.76 15.83
N PRO A 80 -7.61 -1.46 15.61
CA PRO A 80 -7.78 -0.53 16.71
C PRO A 80 -9.00 -0.89 17.55
N ARG A 81 -8.89 -0.66 18.85
CA ARG A 81 -10.02 -0.81 19.77
C ARG A 81 -11.13 0.17 19.39
N ALA A 82 -12.36 -0.14 19.80
CA ALA A 82 -13.54 0.64 19.41
C ALA A 82 -13.45 2.14 19.80
N ASP A 83 -12.76 2.45 20.88
CA ASP A 83 -12.49 3.81 21.38
C ASP A 83 -11.40 4.56 20.59
N GLN A 84 -10.59 3.84 19.81
CA GLN A 84 -9.51 4.38 18.98
C GLN A 84 -9.91 4.55 17.51
N ARG A 85 -11.09 4.03 17.15
CA ARG A 85 -11.67 4.21 15.82
C ARG A 85 -12.24 5.63 15.69
N PRO A 86 -12.01 6.33 14.57
CA PRO A 86 -12.55 7.67 14.36
C PRO A 86 -14.08 7.72 14.33
N PHE A 87 -14.75 6.57 14.15
CA PHE A 87 -16.20 6.44 14.17
C PHE A 87 -16.63 5.54 15.33
N PRO A 88 -17.49 6.02 16.24
CA PRO A 88 -18.06 5.17 17.29
C PRO A 88 -18.91 4.07 16.62
N SER A 89 -18.86 2.85 17.16
CA SER A 89 -19.82 1.82 16.80
C SER A 89 -21.22 2.38 17.10
N SER A 90 -22.02 2.62 16.07
CA SER A 90 -23.42 2.98 16.25
C SER A 90 -24.07 1.91 17.11
N ASN A 91 -24.49 2.25 18.32
CA ASN A 91 -25.36 1.40 19.10
C ASN A 91 -26.64 1.22 18.27
N SER A 92 -26.82 0.03 17.71
CA SER A 92 -28.13 -0.42 17.25
C SER A 92 -29.04 -0.52 18.47
N SER A 93 -30.24 0.05 18.31
CA SER A 93 -31.30 0.31 19.29
C SER A 93 -31.60 -0.80 20.29
#